data_AF-A0A945X8H1-F1
#
_entry.id   AF-A0A945X8H1-F1
#
_cell.length_a   1.000
_cell.length_b   1.000
_cell.length_c   1.000
_cell.angle_alpha   90.00
_cell.angle_beta   90.00
_cell.angle_gamma   90.00
#
_symmetry.space_group_name_H-M   'P 1'
#
loop_
_entity.id
_entity.type
_entity.pdbx_description
1 polymer ?
#
loop_
_entity_poly.entity_id
_entity_poly.type
_entity_poly.pdbx_seq_one_letter_code
_entity_poly.pdbx_strand_id
1 'polypeptide(L)'
;MRKLFFLGLIISFFLVNCTEDDLLLNPYDGIDYSDTTLVIDTLSSTSFVKLHRDVLGPSCNVMGCHDGSFEPDFRTVQSSYNTLVYHTILKNNLDETFTYRVVPGDTANSVLHERLTNCCFVNTNDRMPQDNIGNALPQEDLDKVANWILDDAKDITGSIPNEPNNLPNIKYYYVTNTTYDSTYSDNREDGVFYKPFLMPANEQVNFIFRVTDDNTNAGAMLINELSISEYQDDFNNSINVISQVFDSNYHVWILTFDTSILVVGETYFLRYTINDGVNTANTTYPNNQTSYVYKSIWSFTVQ
;
A
#
# COMPACT_ATOMS: atom_id res chain seq x y z
N MET A 1 16.92 84.60 -20.81
CA MET A 1 17.15 83.53 -19.82
C MET A 1 16.27 82.29 -20.04
N ARG A 2 14.96 82.43 -20.31
CA ARG A 2 14.04 81.28 -20.55
C ARG A 2 14.32 80.45 -21.82
N LYS A 3 14.90 81.04 -22.87
CA LYS A 3 15.27 80.32 -24.11
C LYS A 3 16.59 79.53 -24.02
N LEU A 4 17.53 79.94 -23.15
CA LEU A 4 18.77 79.18 -22.92
C LEU A 4 18.53 77.94 -22.04
N PHE A 5 17.56 78.01 -21.13
CA PHE A 5 17.17 76.87 -20.29
C PHE A 5 16.52 75.73 -21.11
N PHE A 6 15.70 76.08 -22.11
CA PHE A 6 15.09 75.10 -23.02
C PHE A 6 16.10 74.45 -23.96
N LEU A 7 17.14 75.16 -24.39
CA LEU A 7 18.18 74.60 -25.26
C LEU A 7 19.08 73.62 -24.48
N GLY A 8 19.38 73.92 -23.21
CA GLY A 8 20.13 73.00 -22.33
C GLY A 8 19.37 71.71 -22.03
N LEU A 9 18.04 71.78 -21.88
CA LEU A 9 17.21 70.61 -21.58
C LEU A 9 17.02 69.67 -22.78
N ILE A 10 17.01 70.21 -24.00
CA ILE A 10 16.93 69.41 -25.23
C ILE A 10 18.28 68.73 -25.53
N ILE A 11 19.41 69.40 -25.29
CA ILE A 11 20.75 68.81 -25.50
C ILE A 11 21.03 67.69 -24.48
N SER A 12 20.49 67.78 -23.27
CA SER A 12 20.62 66.72 -22.26
C SER A 12 19.89 65.41 -22.61
N PHE A 13 18.88 65.44 -23.48
CA PHE A 13 18.13 64.23 -23.88
C PHE A 13 18.80 63.44 -25.01
N PHE A 14 19.71 64.04 -25.77
CA PHE A 14 20.42 63.36 -26.88
C PHE A 14 21.72 62.67 -26.46
N LEU A 15 22.16 62.82 -25.20
CA LEU A 15 23.40 62.22 -24.70
C LEU A 15 23.20 60.95 -23.88
N VAL A 16 21.96 60.45 -23.77
CA VAL A 16 21.64 59.15 -23.17
C VAL A 16 21.25 58.19 -24.30
N ASN A 17 22.22 57.85 -25.15
CA ASN A 17 22.12 56.66 -25.97
C ASN A 17 22.59 55.49 -25.09
N CYS A 18 21.67 54.63 -24.67
CA CYS A 18 22.06 53.27 -24.32
C CYS A 18 22.63 52.65 -25.60
N THR A 19 23.95 52.53 -25.69
CA THR A 19 24.52 51.47 -26.51
C THR A 19 24.00 50.17 -25.92
N GLU A 20 23.37 49.31 -26.71
CA GLU A 20 23.21 47.92 -26.27
C GLU A 20 24.61 47.45 -25.91
N ASP A 21 24.87 47.28 -24.61
CA ASP A 21 26.04 46.56 -24.14
C ASP A 21 26.05 45.26 -24.93
N ASP A 22 27.19 44.90 -25.52
CA ASP A 22 27.39 43.65 -26.27
C ASP A 22 26.72 42.52 -25.48
N LEU A 23 25.48 42.20 -25.87
CA LEU A 23 24.69 41.22 -25.18
C LEU A 23 25.50 39.94 -25.34
N LEU A 24 25.83 39.30 -24.22
CA LEU A 24 26.50 38.00 -24.25
C LEU A 24 25.80 37.16 -25.31
N LEU A 25 26.56 36.74 -26.33
CA LEU A 25 26.05 35.97 -27.45
C LEU A 25 25.16 34.87 -26.86
N ASN A 26 23.87 34.88 -27.22
CA ASN A 26 22.94 33.92 -26.66
C ASN A 26 23.50 32.53 -27.00
N PRO A 27 23.77 31.68 -25.99
CA PRO A 27 24.42 30.38 -26.22
C PRO A 27 23.60 29.45 -27.12
N TYR A 28 22.34 29.80 -27.41
CA TYR A 28 21.44 29.09 -28.30
C TYR A 28 21.42 29.62 -29.76
N ASP A 29 22.04 30.76 -30.06
CA ASP A 29 22.04 31.38 -31.40
C ASP A 29 22.93 30.64 -32.41
N GLY A 30 23.91 29.87 -31.93
CA GLY A 30 24.82 29.05 -32.75
C GLY A 30 24.43 27.58 -32.85
N ILE A 31 23.30 27.18 -32.28
CA ILE A 31 22.82 25.80 -32.36
C ILE A 31 22.15 25.60 -33.73
N ASP A 32 22.66 24.64 -34.49
CA ASP A 32 22.07 24.22 -35.75
C ASP A 32 20.83 23.33 -35.48
N TYR A 33 19.64 23.93 -35.56
CA TYR A 33 18.36 23.22 -35.44
C TYR A 33 17.96 22.48 -36.72
N SER A 34 18.82 22.45 -37.76
CA SER A 34 18.57 21.68 -38.98
C SER A 34 18.92 20.19 -38.83
N ASP A 35 19.50 19.81 -37.69
CA ASP A 35 19.64 18.41 -37.29
C ASP A 35 18.24 17.79 -37.09
N THR A 36 17.77 17.18 -38.16
CA THR A 36 16.54 16.40 -38.24
C THR A 36 16.85 14.92 -37.98
N THR A 37 17.80 14.62 -37.08
CA THR A 37 17.98 13.27 -36.58
C THR A 37 16.63 12.75 -36.12
N LEU A 38 16.11 11.77 -36.86
CA LEU A 38 14.90 11.06 -36.49
C LEU A 38 15.17 10.45 -35.11
N VAL A 39 14.56 11.03 -34.08
CA VAL A 39 14.50 10.42 -32.76
C VAL A 39 13.65 9.17 -32.91
N ILE A 40 14.31 8.02 -33.09
CA ILE A 40 13.64 6.73 -33.09
C ILE A 40 13.18 6.48 -31.66
N ASP A 41 11.87 6.40 -31.46
CA ASP A 41 11.29 6.02 -30.18
C ASP A 41 11.66 4.56 -29.90
N THR A 42 12.59 4.36 -28.96
CA THR A 42 13.07 3.01 -28.59
C THR A 42 12.21 2.36 -27.52
N LEU A 43 11.20 3.05 -26.99
CA LEU A 43 10.32 2.50 -25.96
C LEU A 43 9.39 1.45 -26.56
N SER A 44 9.22 0.33 -25.85
CA SER A 44 8.20 -0.65 -26.20
C SER A 44 6.83 0.03 -26.27
N SER A 45 6.02 -0.36 -27.25
CA SER A 45 4.63 0.08 -27.40
C SER A 45 3.76 -0.21 -26.19
N THR A 46 4.12 -1.23 -25.39
CA THR A 46 3.44 -1.60 -24.13
C THR A 46 4.19 -1.14 -22.89
N SER A 47 5.26 -0.35 -23.00
CA SER A 47 5.94 0.16 -21.80
C SER A 47 5.08 1.20 -21.09
N PHE A 48 5.06 1.15 -19.75
CA PHE A 48 4.30 2.13 -18.97
C PHE A 48 4.80 3.57 -19.17
N VAL A 49 6.10 3.75 -19.40
CA VAL A 49 6.70 5.07 -19.71
C VAL A 49 6.09 5.66 -20.98
N LYS A 50 5.94 4.84 -22.04
CA LYS A 50 5.31 5.27 -23.29
C LYS A 50 3.83 5.54 -23.11
N LEU A 51 3.12 4.70 -22.35
CA LEU A 51 1.70 4.94 -22.02
C LEU A 51 1.51 6.25 -21.26
N HIS A 52 2.36 6.54 -20.28
CA HIS A 52 2.31 7.79 -19.53
C HIS A 52 2.55 9.01 -20.43
N ARG A 53 3.60 8.95 -21.27
CA ARG A 53 3.95 10.04 -22.20
C ARG A 53 2.86 10.29 -23.24
N ASP A 54 2.29 9.22 -23.80
CA ASP A 54 1.41 9.32 -24.97
C ASP A 54 -0.07 9.48 -24.58
N VAL A 55 -0.49 9.02 -23.40
CA VAL A 55 -1.92 8.99 -22.99
C VAL A 55 -2.15 9.62 -21.62
N LEU A 56 -1.61 9.06 -20.53
CA LEU A 56 -2.01 9.46 -19.17
C LEU A 56 -1.59 10.90 -18.83
N GLY A 57 -0.40 11.31 -19.25
CA GLY A 57 0.09 12.68 -19.08
C GLY A 57 -0.76 13.68 -19.86
N PRO A 58 -0.87 13.57 -21.20
CA PRO A 58 -1.60 14.54 -22.00
C PRO A 58 -3.10 14.59 -21.74
N SER A 59 -3.75 13.45 -21.46
CA SER A 59 -5.20 13.35 -21.41
C SER A 59 -5.79 13.26 -20.01
N CYS A 60 -4.97 13.03 -18.98
CA CYS A 60 -5.48 12.83 -17.61
C CYS A 60 -4.81 13.75 -16.59
N ASN A 61 -3.50 14.01 -16.70
CA ASN A 61 -2.77 14.99 -15.88
C ASN A 61 -3.05 16.44 -16.34
N VAL A 62 -4.31 16.84 -16.30
CA VAL A 62 -4.77 18.19 -16.62
C VAL A 62 -5.22 18.89 -15.34
N MET A 63 -5.06 20.22 -15.31
CA MET A 63 -5.39 21.04 -14.13
C MET A 63 -6.83 20.82 -13.67
N GLY A 64 -7.02 20.53 -12.38
CA GLY A 64 -8.32 20.24 -11.79
C GLY A 64 -8.85 18.83 -12.05
N CYS A 65 -8.11 17.98 -12.78
CA CYS A 65 -8.35 16.55 -12.90
C CYS A 65 -7.26 15.80 -12.11
N HIS A 66 -6.53 14.86 -12.74
CA HIS A 66 -5.53 14.03 -12.08
C HIS A 66 -4.16 14.71 -12.00
N ASP A 67 -4.14 15.96 -11.56
CA ASP A 67 -2.95 16.82 -11.38
C ASP A 67 -2.26 16.62 -10.03
N GLY A 68 -2.58 15.52 -9.34
CA GLY A 68 -2.05 15.17 -8.03
C GLY A 68 -2.67 15.90 -6.84
N SER A 69 -3.76 16.65 -7.07
CA SER A 69 -4.64 17.08 -5.97
C SER A 69 -5.48 15.95 -5.38
N PHE A 70 -5.70 14.87 -6.15
CA PHE A 70 -6.35 13.64 -5.72
C PHE A 70 -5.85 12.45 -6.55
N GLU A 71 -6.26 11.25 -6.18
CA GLU A 71 -5.88 10.01 -6.84
C GLU A 71 -6.90 9.51 -7.90
N PRO A 72 -6.44 8.84 -8.98
CA PRO A 72 -5.03 8.56 -9.32
C PRO A 72 -4.20 9.81 -9.64
N ASP A 73 -2.89 9.77 -9.38
CA ASP A 73 -1.97 10.90 -9.59
C ASP A 73 -1.12 10.68 -10.83
N PHE A 74 -1.44 11.39 -11.93
CA PHE A 74 -0.78 11.21 -13.22
C PHE A 74 0.39 12.18 -13.48
N ARG A 75 0.84 12.95 -12.49
CA ARG A 75 1.93 13.94 -12.68
C ARG A 75 3.25 13.35 -13.12
N THR A 76 3.58 12.17 -12.60
CA THR A 76 4.85 11.50 -12.85
C THR A 76 4.59 10.05 -13.23
N VAL A 77 5.55 9.42 -13.91
CA VAL A 77 5.46 8.00 -14.25
C VAL A 77 5.29 7.17 -12.96
N GLN A 78 6.09 7.43 -11.92
CA GLN A 78 6.06 6.67 -10.68
C GLN A 78 4.73 6.86 -9.92
N SER A 79 4.26 8.09 -9.77
CA SER A 79 2.95 8.35 -9.12
C SER A 79 1.81 7.67 -9.89
N SER A 80 1.86 7.72 -11.23
CA SER A 80 0.85 7.10 -12.08
C SER A 80 0.80 5.59 -11.86
N TYR A 81 1.96 4.93 -11.89
CA TYR A 81 2.02 3.48 -11.75
C TYR A 81 1.55 3.02 -10.36
N ASN A 82 2.11 3.65 -9.31
CA ASN A 82 1.84 3.27 -7.93
C ASN A 82 0.41 3.56 -7.50
N THR A 83 -0.30 4.47 -8.18
CA THR A 83 -1.72 4.76 -7.93
C THR A 83 -2.66 4.06 -8.90
N LEU A 84 -2.17 3.14 -9.75
CA LEU A 84 -3.01 2.36 -10.67
C LEU A 84 -2.97 0.86 -10.39
N VAL A 85 -1.79 0.25 -10.44
CA VAL A 85 -1.67 -1.21 -10.45
C VAL A 85 -1.92 -1.79 -9.06
N TYR A 86 -2.88 -2.72 -8.95
CA TYR A 86 -3.37 -3.29 -7.69
C TYR A 86 -3.76 -2.26 -6.63
N HIS A 87 -4.01 -1.03 -7.05
CA HIS A 87 -4.40 0.01 -6.13
C HIS A 87 -5.92 -0.01 -5.96
N THR A 88 -6.35 -0.11 -4.71
CA THR A 88 -7.44 0.66 -4.12
C THR A 88 -8.37 1.45 -5.05
N ILE A 89 -9.55 0.96 -5.45
CA ILE A 89 -10.55 1.84 -6.10
C ILE A 89 -11.23 2.77 -5.09
N LEU A 90 -11.60 3.97 -5.53
CA LEU A 90 -12.39 4.94 -4.74
C LEU A 90 -13.87 4.94 -5.12
N LYS A 91 -14.16 4.66 -6.40
CA LYS A 91 -15.51 4.65 -6.97
C LYS A 91 -15.68 3.37 -7.78
N ASN A 92 -16.75 2.64 -7.49
CA ASN A 92 -17.12 1.42 -8.21
C ASN A 92 -18.34 1.66 -9.11
N ASN A 93 -18.65 0.68 -9.96
CA ASN A 93 -19.93 0.65 -10.67
C ASN A 93 -21.08 0.35 -9.69
N LEU A 94 -22.32 0.36 -10.19
CA LEU A 94 -23.51 0.12 -9.36
C LEU A 94 -23.56 -1.27 -8.74
N ASP A 95 -22.94 -2.26 -9.39
CA ASP A 95 -22.93 -3.67 -8.97
C ASP A 95 -21.71 -4.01 -8.10
N GLU A 96 -20.85 -3.04 -7.79
CA GLU A 96 -19.64 -3.17 -6.99
C GLU A 96 -18.66 -4.27 -7.44
N THR A 97 -18.48 -4.44 -8.76
CA THR A 97 -17.75 -5.60 -9.31
C THR A 97 -16.24 -5.46 -9.38
N PHE A 98 -15.68 -4.26 -9.21
CA PHE A 98 -14.23 -4.03 -9.31
C PHE A 98 -13.56 -3.97 -7.93
N THR A 99 -12.33 -4.48 -7.83
CA THR A 99 -11.48 -4.39 -6.62
C THR A 99 -10.34 -3.39 -6.80
N TYR A 100 -9.70 -3.39 -7.97
CA TYR A 100 -8.49 -2.64 -8.25
C TYR A 100 -8.65 -1.70 -9.44
N ARG A 101 -7.82 -0.64 -9.46
CA ARG A 101 -7.82 0.31 -10.57
C ARG A 101 -7.29 -0.34 -11.85
N VAL A 102 -6.24 -1.14 -11.74
CA VAL A 102 -5.71 -2.00 -12.81
C VAL A 102 -5.36 -3.37 -12.24
N VAL A 103 -5.81 -4.42 -12.94
CA VAL A 103 -5.44 -5.81 -12.74
C VAL A 103 -4.59 -6.25 -13.93
N PRO A 104 -3.30 -6.59 -13.73
CA PRO A 104 -2.42 -7.14 -14.76
C PRO A 104 -3.08 -8.29 -15.53
N GLY A 105 -3.00 -8.24 -16.86
CA GLY A 105 -3.54 -9.26 -17.76
C GLY A 105 -5.07 -9.24 -17.94
N ASP A 106 -5.80 -8.37 -17.25
CA ASP A 106 -7.25 -8.43 -17.20
C ASP A 106 -7.93 -7.06 -17.32
N THR A 107 -8.38 -6.72 -18.53
CA THR A 107 -9.13 -5.50 -18.80
C THR A 107 -10.57 -5.55 -18.26
N ALA A 108 -11.15 -6.74 -18.09
CA ALA A 108 -12.52 -6.90 -17.60
C ALA A 108 -12.63 -6.60 -16.10
N ASN A 109 -11.58 -6.86 -15.34
CA ASN A 109 -11.49 -6.54 -13.90
C ASN A 109 -10.67 -5.27 -13.60
N SER A 110 -10.26 -4.51 -14.64
CA SER A 110 -9.54 -3.24 -14.48
C SER A 110 -10.49 -2.04 -14.55
N VAL A 111 -10.72 -1.36 -13.43
CA VAL A 111 -11.63 -0.18 -13.42
C VAL A 111 -11.16 0.92 -14.37
N LEU A 112 -9.84 1.08 -14.58
CA LEU A 112 -9.31 2.08 -15.50
C LEU A 112 -9.85 1.84 -16.91
N HIS A 113 -9.80 0.60 -17.39
CA HIS A 113 -10.29 0.25 -18.72
C HIS A 113 -11.80 0.46 -18.84
N GLU A 114 -12.56 0.03 -17.83
CA GLU A 114 -14.02 0.25 -17.77
C GLU A 114 -14.36 1.74 -17.80
N ARG A 115 -13.68 2.57 -16.98
CA ARG A 115 -13.92 4.01 -16.92
C ARG A 115 -13.57 4.73 -18.21
N LEU A 116 -12.65 4.21 -19.02
CA LEU A 116 -12.27 4.83 -20.29
C LEU A 116 -13.16 4.39 -21.46
N THR A 117 -13.81 3.23 -21.37
CA THR A 117 -14.55 2.62 -22.50
C THR A 117 -16.07 2.68 -22.33
N ASN A 118 -16.58 2.57 -21.10
CA ASN A 118 -18.01 2.64 -20.82
C ASN A 118 -18.45 4.12 -20.68
N CYS A 119 -19.39 4.57 -21.52
CA CYS A 119 -19.98 5.91 -21.45
C CYS A 119 -20.63 6.22 -20.10
N CYS A 120 -20.98 5.18 -19.36
CA CYS A 120 -22.11 5.19 -18.45
C CYS A 120 -21.80 4.35 -17.20
N PHE A 121 -20.65 4.61 -16.56
CA PHE A 121 -20.12 3.80 -15.46
C PHE A 121 -21.08 3.67 -14.26
N VAL A 122 -21.50 4.79 -13.66
CA VAL A 122 -22.59 4.82 -12.66
C VAL A 122 -23.82 5.54 -13.19
N ASN A 123 -23.63 6.52 -14.08
CA ASN A 123 -24.69 7.30 -14.70
C ASN A 123 -24.28 7.75 -16.10
N THR A 124 -25.22 8.31 -16.86
CA THR A 124 -24.99 8.77 -18.23
C THR A 124 -23.83 9.79 -18.29
N ASN A 125 -22.87 9.55 -19.18
CA ASN A 125 -21.66 10.35 -19.39
C ASN A 125 -20.63 10.28 -18.25
N ASP A 126 -20.66 9.28 -17.37
CA ASP A 126 -19.66 9.04 -16.31
C ASP A 126 -18.39 8.32 -16.81
N ARG A 127 -17.94 8.65 -18.02
CA ARG A 127 -16.72 8.12 -18.65
C ARG A 127 -15.54 9.06 -18.49
N MET A 128 -14.36 8.54 -18.21
CA MET A 128 -13.14 9.34 -18.19
C MET A 128 -12.50 9.45 -19.59
N PRO A 129 -11.80 10.56 -19.90
CA PRO A 129 -11.69 11.78 -19.09
C PRO A 129 -12.97 12.63 -19.14
N GLN A 130 -13.14 13.51 -18.14
CA GLN A 130 -14.32 14.37 -17.93
C GLN A 130 -14.11 15.83 -18.36
N ASP A 131 -12.94 16.15 -18.91
CA ASP A 131 -12.61 17.46 -19.47
C ASP A 131 -13.45 17.80 -20.71
N ASN A 132 -13.91 16.77 -21.43
CA ASN A 132 -14.82 16.90 -22.56
C ASN A 132 -15.96 15.85 -22.49
N ILE A 133 -16.92 16.11 -21.60
CA ILE A 133 -18.04 15.22 -21.26
C ILE A 133 -18.71 14.62 -22.51
N GLY A 134 -18.84 13.29 -22.53
CA GLY A 134 -19.52 12.55 -23.60
C GLY A 134 -18.63 12.18 -24.79
N ASN A 135 -17.42 12.74 -24.88
CA ASN A 135 -16.42 12.34 -25.87
C ASN A 135 -15.49 11.27 -25.30
N ALA A 136 -15.09 10.31 -26.13
CA ALA A 136 -14.15 9.26 -25.72
C ALA A 136 -12.74 9.72 -26.06
N LEU A 137 -11.74 9.11 -25.42
CA LEU A 137 -10.39 9.13 -25.98
C LEU A 137 -10.39 8.53 -27.38
N PRO A 138 -9.44 8.93 -28.25
CA PRO A 138 -9.19 8.24 -29.51
C PRO A 138 -9.03 6.74 -29.29
N GLN A 139 -9.55 5.94 -30.23
CA GLN A 139 -9.47 4.48 -30.12
C GLN A 139 -8.03 3.98 -29.97
N GLU A 140 -7.07 4.63 -30.64
CA GLU A 140 -5.65 4.30 -30.52
C GLU A 140 -5.11 4.45 -29.08
N ASP A 141 -5.64 5.39 -28.30
CA ASP A 141 -5.21 5.62 -26.92
C ASP A 141 -5.86 4.62 -25.97
N LEU A 142 -7.13 4.27 -26.22
CA LEU A 142 -7.81 3.18 -25.54
C LEU A 142 -7.08 1.85 -25.78
N ASP A 143 -6.65 1.59 -27.01
CA ASP A 143 -5.91 0.40 -27.38
C ASP A 143 -4.53 0.36 -26.70
N LYS A 144 -3.83 1.50 -26.56
CA LYS A 144 -2.57 1.56 -25.80
C LYS A 144 -2.77 1.15 -24.33
N VAL A 145 -3.84 1.64 -23.69
CA VAL A 145 -4.16 1.27 -22.30
C VAL A 145 -4.50 -0.21 -22.22
N ALA A 146 -5.38 -0.71 -23.08
CA ALA A 146 -5.77 -2.12 -23.11
C ALA A 146 -4.56 -3.04 -23.35
N ASN A 147 -3.69 -2.70 -24.32
CA ASN A 147 -2.50 -3.48 -24.63
C ASN A 147 -1.48 -3.50 -23.49
N TRP A 148 -1.28 -2.39 -22.77
CA TRP A 148 -0.42 -2.39 -21.59
C TRP A 148 -1.00 -3.26 -20.46
N ILE A 149 -2.32 -3.19 -20.22
CA ILE A 149 -2.98 -4.04 -19.22
C ILE A 149 -2.83 -5.52 -19.59
N LEU A 150 -3.15 -5.88 -20.85
CA LEU A 150 -3.06 -7.26 -21.35
C LEU A 150 -1.63 -7.77 -21.49
N ASP A 151 -0.63 -6.89 -21.57
CA ASP A 151 0.80 -7.22 -21.49
C ASP A 151 1.29 -7.18 -20.01
N ASP A 152 0.46 -7.70 -19.11
CA ASP A 152 0.70 -7.87 -17.67
C ASP A 152 0.97 -6.58 -16.88
N ALA A 153 0.50 -5.42 -17.37
CA ALA A 153 0.61 -4.13 -16.70
C ALA A 153 2.02 -3.87 -16.10
N LYS A 154 3.06 -4.22 -16.88
CA LYS A 154 4.45 -4.17 -16.42
C LYS A 154 4.85 -2.79 -15.91
N ASP A 155 5.71 -2.78 -14.91
CA ASP A 155 6.24 -1.56 -14.32
C ASP A 155 7.21 -0.81 -15.24
N ILE A 156 7.75 0.30 -14.74
CA ILE A 156 8.70 1.14 -15.48
C ILE A 156 10.00 0.41 -15.87
N THR A 157 10.28 -0.73 -15.25
CA THR A 157 11.45 -1.59 -15.53
C THR A 157 11.10 -2.77 -16.45
N GLY A 158 9.82 -2.98 -16.75
CA GLY A 158 9.34 -4.14 -17.51
C GLY A 158 9.03 -5.36 -16.63
N SER A 159 9.06 -5.22 -15.31
CA SER A 159 8.75 -6.31 -14.38
C SER A 159 7.25 -6.48 -14.23
N ILE A 160 6.80 -7.73 -14.14
CA ILE A 160 5.40 -8.05 -13.87
C ILE A 160 5.12 -7.81 -12.38
N PRO A 161 4.14 -6.96 -12.03
CA PRO A 161 3.76 -6.73 -10.64
C PRO A 161 3.06 -7.96 -10.06
N ASN A 162 3.30 -8.22 -8.77
CA ASN A 162 2.49 -9.15 -8.00
C ASN A 162 1.43 -8.37 -7.22
N GLU A 163 0.31 -9.02 -6.95
CA GLU A 163 -0.67 -8.50 -6.01
C GLU A 163 0.00 -8.30 -4.64
N PRO A 164 -0.21 -7.15 -3.97
CA PRO A 164 0.28 -6.94 -2.62
C PRO A 164 -0.21 -8.06 -1.70
N ASN A 165 0.71 -8.65 -0.94
CA ASN A 165 0.39 -9.65 0.06
C ASN A 165 1.04 -9.24 1.38
N ASN A 166 0.25 -8.78 2.33
CA ASN A 166 0.76 -8.39 3.62
C ASN A 166 1.11 -9.63 4.46
N LEU A 167 1.94 -9.44 5.48
CA LEU A 167 2.15 -10.49 6.47
C LEU A 167 0.86 -10.71 7.29
N PRO A 168 0.57 -11.95 7.72
CA PRO A 168 -0.57 -12.24 8.57
C PRO A 168 -0.62 -11.34 9.80
N ASN A 169 -1.82 -10.97 10.23
CA ASN A 169 -2.04 -10.14 11.40
C ASN A 169 -2.62 -10.97 12.55
N ILE A 170 -1.87 -11.03 13.65
CA ILE A 170 -2.32 -11.64 14.91
C ILE A 170 -3.15 -10.61 15.67
N LYS A 171 -4.47 -10.84 15.77
CA LYS A 171 -5.43 -9.84 16.28
C LYS A 171 -5.51 -9.84 17.80
N TYR A 172 -5.88 -10.99 18.37
CA TYR A 172 -6.07 -11.16 19.81
C TYR A 172 -5.99 -12.63 20.17
N TYR A 173 -5.86 -12.89 21.48
CA TYR A 173 -5.89 -14.22 22.04
C TYR A 173 -6.85 -14.30 23.24
N TYR A 174 -7.31 -15.50 23.53
CA TYR A 174 -8.02 -15.85 24.77
C TYR A 174 -7.39 -17.09 25.40
N VAL A 175 -7.55 -17.22 26.71
CA VAL A 175 -7.19 -18.44 27.43
C VAL A 175 -8.37 -18.87 28.26
N THR A 176 -8.80 -20.11 28.08
CA THR A 176 -9.95 -20.69 28.79
C THR A 176 -9.60 -22.04 29.38
N ASN A 177 -10.48 -22.57 30.23
CA ASN A 177 -10.48 -24.00 30.50
C ASN A 177 -10.95 -24.80 29.27
N THR A 178 -10.86 -26.13 29.34
CA THR A 178 -11.21 -27.03 28.23
C THR A 178 -12.71 -27.09 27.90
N THR A 179 -13.59 -26.71 28.83
CA THR A 179 -15.05 -26.63 28.61
C THR A 179 -15.52 -25.25 28.16
N TYR A 180 -14.62 -24.27 28.04
CA TYR A 180 -14.90 -22.89 27.62
C TYR A 180 -15.89 -22.11 28.50
N ASP A 181 -16.05 -22.51 29.78
CA ASP A 181 -16.94 -21.83 30.72
C ASP A 181 -16.21 -20.78 31.58
N SER A 182 -14.88 -20.79 31.58
CA SER A 182 -14.01 -19.91 32.37
C SER A 182 -12.95 -19.28 31.48
N THR A 183 -12.80 -17.95 31.52
CA THR A 183 -11.81 -17.19 30.75
C THR A 183 -10.71 -16.67 31.66
N TYR A 184 -9.53 -17.28 31.61
CA TYR A 184 -8.36 -16.88 32.37
C TYR A 184 -7.71 -15.62 31.79
N SER A 185 -7.71 -15.38 30.49
CA SER A 185 -7.05 -14.18 29.92
C SER A 185 -7.62 -12.82 30.40
N ASP A 186 -8.77 -12.82 31.07
CA ASP A 186 -9.43 -11.62 31.60
C ASP A 186 -9.10 -11.36 33.09
N ASN A 187 -8.58 -12.36 33.82
CA ASN A 187 -8.35 -12.30 35.27
C ASN A 187 -6.99 -11.67 35.63
N ARG A 188 -6.76 -10.45 35.17
CA ARG A 188 -5.47 -9.74 35.27
C ARG A 188 -5.08 -9.46 36.72
N GLU A 189 -3.77 -9.52 37.01
CA GLU A 189 -3.23 -9.12 38.33
C GLU A 189 -3.72 -7.72 38.72
N ASP A 190 -4.21 -7.57 39.95
CA ASP A 190 -4.82 -6.35 40.48
C ASP A 190 -5.98 -5.77 39.64
N GLY A 191 -6.54 -6.54 38.71
CA GLY A 191 -7.55 -6.07 37.74
C GLY A 191 -6.99 -5.08 36.70
N VAL A 192 -5.67 -5.03 36.51
CA VAL A 192 -5.01 -4.07 35.61
C VAL A 192 -4.75 -4.72 34.24
N PHE A 193 -5.43 -4.23 33.20
CA PHE A 193 -5.42 -4.85 31.86
C PHE A 193 -4.03 -5.17 31.28
N TYR A 194 -3.04 -4.30 31.51
CA TYR A 194 -1.71 -4.46 30.95
C TYR A 194 -0.77 -5.36 31.77
N LYS A 195 -1.24 -5.93 32.88
CA LYS A 195 -0.48 -6.87 33.71
C LYS A 195 -0.67 -8.32 33.24
N PRO A 196 0.17 -9.26 33.71
CA PRO A 196 -0.07 -10.69 33.50
C PRO A 196 -1.48 -11.11 33.93
N PHE A 197 -2.07 -12.09 33.24
CA PHE A 197 -3.27 -12.78 33.75
C PHE A 197 -2.89 -13.92 34.71
N LEU A 198 -3.84 -14.38 35.51
CA LEU A 198 -3.63 -15.41 36.51
C LEU A 198 -3.97 -16.78 35.91
N MET A 199 -2.94 -17.59 35.68
CA MET A 199 -3.04 -18.94 35.11
C MET A 199 -3.22 -19.98 36.22
N PRO A 200 -4.18 -20.90 36.14
CA PRO A 200 -4.27 -22.00 37.10
C PRO A 200 -3.10 -22.98 36.95
N ALA A 201 -2.57 -23.48 38.06
CA ALA A 201 -1.62 -24.60 38.04
C ALA A 201 -2.32 -25.95 37.92
N ASN A 202 -1.62 -26.91 37.29
CA ASN A 202 -2.05 -28.30 37.16
C ASN A 202 -3.41 -28.48 36.45
N GLU A 203 -3.67 -27.63 35.45
CA GLU A 203 -4.88 -27.68 34.63
C GLU A 203 -4.54 -27.79 33.15
N GLN A 204 -5.45 -28.41 32.40
CA GLN A 204 -5.44 -28.31 30.95
C GLN A 204 -6.23 -27.07 30.54
N VAL A 205 -5.62 -26.22 29.72
CA VAL A 205 -6.18 -24.94 29.25
C VAL A 205 -6.16 -24.88 27.72
N ASN A 206 -7.02 -24.05 27.14
CA ASN A 206 -7.04 -23.76 25.71
C ASN A 206 -6.61 -22.31 25.47
N PHE A 207 -5.54 -22.13 24.71
CA PHE A 207 -5.20 -20.86 24.08
C PHE A 207 -5.93 -20.76 22.74
N ILE A 208 -6.56 -19.63 22.48
CA ILE A 208 -7.37 -19.39 21.28
C ILE A 208 -6.82 -18.13 20.60
N PHE A 209 -6.44 -18.22 19.34
CA PHE A 209 -5.87 -17.11 18.58
C PHE A 209 -6.73 -16.74 17.38
N ARG A 210 -7.03 -15.44 17.25
CA ARG A 210 -7.64 -14.87 16.05
C ARG A 210 -6.55 -14.28 15.16
N VAL A 211 -6.53 -14.71 13.92
CA VAL A 211 -5.59 -14.26 12.89
C VAL A 211 -6.35 -13.87 11.62
N THR A 212 -5.81 -12.94 10.86
CA THR A 212 -6.38 -12.51 9.57
C THR A 212 -5.27 -12.21 8.59
N ASP A 213 -5.55 -12.38 7.31
CA ASP A 213 -4.68 -12.03 6.19
C ASP A 213 -5.53 -11.36 5.11
N ASP A 214 -4.88 -10.64 4.20
CA ASP A 214 -5.53 -10.12 2.99
C ASP A 214 -5.78 -11.21 1.95
N ASN A 215 -4.87 -12.17 1.78
CA ASN A 215 -4.97 -13.18 0.71
C ASN A 215 -5.17 -14.62 1.20
N THR A 216 -4.83 -14.91 2.45
CA THR A 216 -4.84 -16.28 2.98
C THR A 216 -5.93 -16.47 4.03
N ASN A 217 -6.84 -17.41 3.79
CA ASN A 217 -7.83 -17.77 4.79
C ASN A 217 -7.14 -18.26 6.07
N ALA A 218 -7.59 -17.81 7.24
CA ALA A 218 -7.02 -18.16 8.53
C ALA A 218 -6.83 -19.68 8.74
N GLY A 219 -7.76 -20.51 8.25
CA GLY A 219 -7.68 -21.97 8.37
C GLY A 219 -6.69 -22.64 7.43
N ALA A 220 -6.20 -21.92 6.41
CA ALA A 220 -5.19 -22.37 5.48
C ALA A 220 -3.76 -21.93 5.88
N MET A 221 -3.64 -21.11 6.92
CA MET A 221 -2.34 -20.65 7.42
C MET A 221 -1.49 -21.79 7.95
N LEU A 222 -0.19 -21.67 7.74
CA LEU A 222 0.84 -22.58 8.18
C LEU A 222 1.51 -22.07 9.45
N ILE A 223 2.16 -22.99 10.17
CA ILE A 223 2.90 -22.70 11.41
C ILE A 223 1.97 -22.03 12.42
N ASN A 224 1.30 -22.79 13.29
CA ASN A 224 0.43 -22.19 14.31
C ASN A 224 1.06 -22.45 15.67
N GLU A 225 2.08 -21.68 16.04
CA GLU A 225 2.94 -21.99 17.18
C GLU A 225 2.81 -20.96 18.30
N LEU A 226 2.49 -21.44 19.50
CA LEU A 226 2.61 -20.71 20.75
C LEU A 226 3.96 -21.05 21.39
N SER A 227 4.78 -20.04 21.66
CA SER A 227 6.00 -20.16 22.45
C SER A 227 5.80 -19.50 23.81
N ILE A 228 6.27 -20.14 24.87
CA ILE A 228 6.15 -19.69 26.27
C ILE A 228 7.55 -19.63 26.88
N SER A 229 7.93 -18.49 27.47
CA SER A 229 9.26 -18.28 28.06
C SER A 229 9.16 -17.58 29.42
N GLU A 230 10.08 -17.89 30.33
CA GLU A 230 10.28 -17.11 31.57
C GLU A 230 10.89 -15.73 31.30
N TYR A 231 11.48 -15.53 30.12
CA TYR A 231 12.15 -14.30 29.74
C TYR A 231 11.37 -13.55 28.65
N GLN A 232 11.10 -12.28 28.93
CA GLN A 232 10.30 -11.41 28.05
C GLN A 232 10.81 -11.30 26.60
N ASP A 233 12.13 -11.33 26.41
CA ASP A 233 12.78 -11.11 25.10
C ASP A 233 13.67 -12.26 24.64
N ASP A 234 13.73 -13.35 25.40
CA ASP A 234 14.53 -14.54 25.08
C ASP A 234 13.63 -15.78 25.03
N PHE A 235 13.51 -16.37 23.84
CA PHE A 235 12.71 -17.56 23.58
C PHE A 235 13.59 -18.73 23.07
N ASN A 236 14.91 -18.68 23.31
CA ASN A 236 15.82 -19.76 22.88
C ASN A 236 15.54 -21.10 23.59
N ASN A 237 14.99 -21.04 24.82
CA ASN A 237 14.61 -22.20 25.62
C ASN A 237 13.09 -22.21 25.92
N SER A 238 12.27 -21.70 24.99
CA SER A 238 10.83 -21.65 25.19
C SER A 238 10.18 -23.03 25.11
N ILE A 239 9.05 -23.18 25.81
CA ILE A 239 8.12 -24.27 25.59
C ILE A 239 7.30 -23.92 24.34
N ASN A 240 7.29 -24.80 23.35
CA ASN A 240 6.57 -24.58 22.09
C ASN A 240 5.40 -25.54 21.96
N VAL A 241 4.24 -25.00 21.59
CA VAL A 241 2.98 -25.73 21.38
C VAL A 241 2.51 -25.39 19.99
N ILE A 242 2.24 -26.41 19.16
CA ILE A 242 1.73 -26.21 17.80
C ILE A 242 0.25 -26.57 17.77
N SER A 243 -0.59 -25.68 17.22
CA SER A 243 -2.02 -25.92 17.04
C SER A 243 -2.27 -27.04 16.05
N GLN A 244 -3.26 -27.87 16.38
CA GLN A 244 -3.78 -28.90 15.50
C GLN A 244 -5.24 -28.66 15.10
N VAL A 245 -5.87 -27.59 15.60
CA VAL A 245 -7.31 -27.38 15.49
C VAL A 245 -7.62 -25.94 15.08
N PHE A 246 -8.28 -25.81 13.94
CA PHE A 246 -8.92 -24.58 13.49
C PHE A 246 -10.44 -24.71 13.61
N ASP A 247 -11.07 -23.77 14.30
CA ASP A 247 -12.53 -23.65 14.33
C ASP A 247 -12.98 -22.70 13.21
N SER A 248 -13.65 -23.26 12.19
CA SER A 248 -14.14 -22.51 11.04
C SER A 248 -15.34 -21.61 11.34
N ASN A 249 -16.11 -21.88 12.38
CA ASN A 249 -17.26 -21.04 12.75
C ASN A 249 -16.76 -19.71 13.33
N TYR A 250 -15.78 -19.79 14.23
CA TYR A 250 -15.22 -18.63 14.91
C TYR A 250 -13.96 -18.06 14.24
N HIS A 251 -13.42 -18.77 13.26
CA HIS A 251 -12.19 -18.42 12.53
C HIS A 251 -11.00 -18.24 13.47
N VAL A 252 -10.77 -19.22 14.35
CA VAL A 252 -9.72 -19.19 15.37
C VAL A 252 -8.92 -20.48 15.41
N TRP A 253 -7.64 -20.36 15.77
CA TRP A 253 -6.77 -21.48 16.08
C TRP A 253 -6.83 -21.79 17.57
N ILE A 254 -6.89 -23.07 17.93
CA ILE A 254 -6.99 -23.53 19.32
C ILE A 254 -5.78 -24.40 19.66
N LEU A 255 -5.13 -24.11 20.78
CA LEU A 255 -3.96 -24.82 21.29
C LEU A 255 -4.23 -25.26 22.72
N THR A 256 -4.26 -26.56 22.94
CA THR A 256 -4.39 -27.12 24.28
C THR A 256 -3.02 -27.23 24.94
N PHE A 257 -2.93 -26.78 26.19
CA PHE A 257 -1.69 -26.74 26.95
C PHE A 257 -1.93 -27.23 28.39
N ASP A 258 -0.98 -27.99 28.94
CA ASP A 258 -1.03 -28.50 30.31
C ASP A 258 -0.13 -27.65 31.21
N THR A 259 -0.72 -26.95 32.17
CA THR A 259 0.01 -26.03 33.06
C THR A 259 0.77 -26.75 34.17
N SER A 260 0.65 -28.07 34.32
CA SER A 260 1.38 -28.85 35.33
C SER A 260 2.90 -28.83 35.16
N ILE A 261 3.39 -28.48 33.97
CA ILE A 261 4.83 -28.35 33.70
C ILE A 261 5.41 -27.00 34.15
N LEU A 262 4.56 -26.06 34.56
CA LEU A 262 4.96 -24.72 34.96
C LEU A 262 5.15 -24.61 36.48
N VAL A 263 5.95 -23.62 36.88
CA VAL A 263 6.25 -23.38 38.30
C VAL A 263 5.26 -22.37 38.86
N VAL A 264 4.60 -22.73 39.97
CA VAL A 264 3.69 -21.83 40.71
C VAL A 264 4.43 -20.59 41.20
N GLY A 265 3.82 -19.42 40.99
CA GLY A 265 4.36 -18.11 41.37
C GLY A 265 5.28 -17.48 40.33
N GLU A 266 5.66 -18.20 39.27
CA GLU A 266 6.48 -17.65 38.18
C GLU A 266 5.63 -16.99 37.11
N THR A 267 6.21 -15.97 36.46
CA THR A 267 5.60 -15.26 35.32
C THR A 267 6.22 -15.74 34.01
N TYR A 268 5.37 -16.01 33.04
CA TYR A 268 5.74 -16.45 31.70
C TYR A 268 5.22 -15.49 30.64
N PHE A 269 5.98 -15.30 29.57
CA PHE A 269 5.70 -14.47 28.41
C PHE A 269 5.37 -15.34 27.20
N LEU A 270 4.47 -14.85 26.38
CA LEU A 270 3.91 -15.54 25.22
C LEU A 270 4.44 -14.94 23.92
N ARG A 271 4.63 -15.79 22.92
CA ARG A 271 4.67 -15.41 21.50
C ARG A 271 3.77 -16.33 20.72
N TYR A 272 3.10 -15.77 19.72
CA TYR A 272 2.44 -16.56 18.71
C TYR A 272 3.10 -16.30 17.36
N THR A 273 3.43 -17.38 16.65
CA THR A 273 4.06 -17.35 15.34
C THR A 273 3.14 -17.97 14.31
N ILE A 274 2.96 -17.27 13.18
CA ILE A 274 2.14 -17.70 12.06
C ILE A 274 2.70 -17.33 10.69
N ASN A 275 2.38 -18.13 9.67
CA ASN A 275 2.78 -17.92 8.30
C ASN A 275 1.62 -18.23 7.33
N ASP A 276 1.52 -17.50 6.23
CA ASP A 276 0.49 -17.68 5.21
C ASP A 276 0.87 -18.69 4.12
N GLY A 277 2.10 -19.20 4.12
CA GLY A 277 2.65 -20.07 3.09
C GLY A 277 3.05 -19.36 1.80
N VAL A 278 2.87 -18.04 1.72
CA VAL A 278 3.18 -17.22 0.54
C VAL A 278 4.32 -16.27 0.85
N ASN A 279 4.24 -15.57 1.98
CA ASN A 279 5.33 -14.76 2.51
C ASN A 279 6.46 -15.65 3.05
N THR A 280 7.69 -15.30 2.71
CA THR A 280 8.89 -16.01 3.20
C THR A 280 9.16 -15.78 4.69
N ALA A 281 8.68 -14.67 5.24
CA ALA A 281 8.83 -14.32 6.65
C ALA A 281 7.63 -14.79 7.47
N ASN A 282 7.89 -15.24 8.70
CA ASN A 282 6.83 -15.51 9.67
C ASN A 282 6.40 -14.21 10.36
N THR A 283 5.11 -14.11 10.68
CA THR A 283 4.63 -13.14 11.66
C THR A 283 4.81 -13.72 13.05
N THR A 284 5.54 -13.02 13.91
CA THR A 284 5.60 -13.33 15.35
C THR A 284 5.13 -12.12 16.15
N TYR A 285 4.19 -12.35 17.07
CA TYR A 285 3.69 -11.32 17.96
C TYR A 285 3.46 -11.86 19.38
N PRO A 286 3.85 -11.09 20.42
CA PRO A 286 4.82 -9.99 20.38
C PRO A 286 6.20 -10.44 19.89
N ASN A 287 7.01 -9.48 19.46
CA ASN A 287 8.41 -9.71 19.13
C ASN A 287 9.32 -8.77 19.94
N ASN A 288 10.64 -8.89 19.80
CA ASN A 288 11.61 -8.11 20.59
C ASN A 288 11.43 -6.58 20.41
N GLN A 289 10.90 -6.13 19.28
CA GLN A 289 10.67 -4.71 18.99
C GLN A 289 9.32 -4.20 19.53
N THR A 290 8.44 -5.10 19.95
CA THR A 290 7.14 -4.74 20.52
C THR A 290 7.31 -4.01 21.85
N SER A 291 6.45 -3.04 22.15
CA SER A 291 6.55 -2.29 23.41
C SER A 291 6.36 -3.19 24.63
N TYR A 292 6.97 -2.81 25.75
CA TYR A 292 6.86 -3.53 27.02
C TYR A 292 5.41 -3.81 27.42
N VAL A 293 4.52 -2.83 27.23
CA VAL A 293 3.11 -2.93 27.61
C VAL A 293 2.42 -4.09 26.92
N TYR A 294 2.63 -4.28 25.62
CA TYR A 294 2.04 -5.40 24.88
C TYR A 294 2.67 -6.73 25.26
N LYS A 295 3.99 -6.77 25.50
CA LYS A 295 4.65 -7.98 26.01
C LYS A 295 4.12 -8.39 27.39
N SER A 296 3.80 -7.41 28.25
CA SER A 296 3.17 -7.64 29.56
C SER A 296 1.71 -8.08 29.43
N ILE A 297 0.94 -7.54 28.48
CA ILE A 297 -0.39 -8.08 28.14
C ILE A 297 -0.28 -9.55 27.73
N TRP A 298 0.75 -9.91 26.98
CA TRP A 298 1.03 -11.27 26.53
C TRP A 298 1.87 -12.06 27.54
N SER A 299 1.45 -12.04 28.80
CA SER A 299 2.09 -12.79 29.87
C SER A 299 1.08 -13.29 30.89
N PHE A 300 1.48 -14.25 31.71
CA PHE A 300 0.68 -14.79 32.79
C PHE A 300 1.54 -15.20 33.99
N THR A 301 0.94 -15.19 35.17
CA THR A 301 1.55 -15.68 36.41
C THR A 301 0.79 -16.92 36.89
N VAL A 302 1.51 -17.98 37.23
CA VAL A 302 0.90 -19.26 37.65
C VAL A 302 0.47 -19.19 39.12
N GLN A 303 -0.77 -19.61 39.42
CA GLN A 303 -1.37 -19.64 40.76
C GLN A 303 -1.19 -20.95 41.50
#